data_AF-A0A107T157-F1
#
_entry.id   AF-A0A107T157-F1
#
_cell.length_a   1.000
_cell.length_b   1.000
_cell.length_c   1.000
_cell.angle_alpha   90.00
_cell.angle_beta   90.00
_cell.angle_gamma   90.00
#
_symmetry.space_group_name_H-M   'P 1'
#
loop_
_entity.id
_entity.type
_entity.pdbx_description
1 polymer ?
#
loop_
_entity_poly.entity_id
_entity_poly.type
_entity_poly.pdbx_seq_one_letter_code
_entity_poly.pdbx_strand_id
1 'polypeptide(L)'
;MNPPLEIPHVQRIDHVVASVVAAVLGRDDVGPDDDFFVLGGSSISAALVSTQLEARLGHEVPLRLLFDNPCLRIFSEKLAESMNVAAQ
;
A
#
# COMPACT_ATOMS: atom_id res chain seq x y z
N MET A 1 -3.13 -26.59 -6.61
CA MET A 1 -2.04 -26.67 -5.63
C MET A 1 -1.48 -25.27 -5.50
N ASN A 2 -1.98 -24.49 -4.55
CA ASN A 2 -1.39 -23.20 -4.18
C ASN A 2 -0.67 -23.50 -2.86
N PRO A 3 0.66 -23.35 -2.74
CA PRO A 3 1.31 -23.58 -1.46
C PRO A 3 0.70 -22.61 -0.43
N PRO A 4 0.61 -22.99 0.85
CA PRO A 4 0.19 -22.06 1.88
C PRO A 4 1.24 -20.94 1.93
N LEU A 5 0.81 -19.70 1.73
CA LEU A 5 1.62 -18.51 1.99
C LEU A 5 1.89 -18.47 3.50
N GLU A 6 2.88 -19.23 3.93
CA GLU A 6 3.50 -19.07 5.22
C GLU A 6 4.37 -17.81 5.11
N ILE A 7 3.80 -16.67 5.49
CA ILE A 7 4.57 -15.45 5.78
C ILE A 7 4.57 -15.29 7.30
N PRO A 8 5.52 -15.90 8.04
CA PRO A 8 5.92 -15.35 9.32
C PRO A 8 6.72 -14.07 9.08
N HIS A 9 6.80 -13.20 10.10
CA HIS A 9 7.67 -12.01 10.24
C HIS A 9 7.03 -10.64 9.98
N VAL A 10 7.27 -9.73 10.93
CA VAL A 10 7.06 -8.26 10.90
C VAL A 10 6.79 -7.75 9.48
N GLN A 11 5.51 -7.51 9.16
CA GLN A 11 5.16 -7.04 7.84
C GLN A 11 5.61 -5.59 7.70
N ARG A 12 6.56 -5.35 6.81
CA ARG A 12 6.96 -4.01 6.42
C ARG A 12 5.77 -3.31 5.76
N ILE A 13 5.66 -1.99 5.94
CA ILE A 13 4.53 -1.20 5.41
C ILE A 13 4.38 -1.39 3.89
N ASP A 14 5.50 -1.54 3.16
CA ASP A 14 5.51 -1.84 1.71
C ASP A 14 4.69 -3.10 1.34
N HIS A 15 4.79 -4.18 2.10
CA HIS A 15 4.02 -5.42 1.86
C HIS A 15 2.54 -5.26 2.21
N VAL A 16 2.22 -4.50 3.26
CA VAL A 16 0.83 -4.19 3.61
C VAL A 16 0.17 -3.38 2.48
N VAL A 17 0.89 -2.39 1.95
CA VAL A 17 0.44 -1.60 0.80
C VAL A 17 0.24 -2.49 -0.42
N ALA A 18 1.24 -3.30 -0.79
CA ALA A 18 1.13 -4.22 -1.93
C ALA A 18 -0.08 -5.16 -1.80
N SER A 19 -0.32 -5.72 -0.62
CA SER A 19 -1.47 -6.58 -0.34
C SER A 19 -2.82 -5.86 -0.49
N VAL A 20 -2.92 -4.60 -0.02
CA VAL A 20 -4.16 -3.81 -0.19
C VAL A 20 -4.38 -3.46 -1.66
N VAL A 21 -3.32 -3.06 -2.38
CA VAL A 21 -3.39 -2.75 -3.81
C VAL A 21 -3.78 -3.99 -4.61
N ALA A 22 -3.17 -5.14 -4.34
CA ALA A 22 -3.54 -6.45 -4.88
C ALA A 22 -5.04 -6.73 -4.71
N ALA A 23 -5.56 -6.57 -3.49
CA ALA A 23 -6.97 -6.80 -3.19
C ALA A 23 -7.91 -5.80 -3.91
N VAL A 24 -7.53 -4.52 -4.01
CA VAL A 24 -8.34 -3.49 -4.68
C VAL A 24 -8.34 -3.66 -6.19
N LEU A 25 -7.19 -4.00 -6.78
CA LEU A 25 -7.05 -4.20 -8.23
C LEU A 25 -7.45 -5.61 -8.67
N GLY A 26 -7.69 -6.54 -7.74
CA GLY A 26 -8.00 -7.94 -8.03
C GLY A 26 -6.82 -8.68 -8.67
N ARG A 27 -5.60 -8.42 -8.21
CA ARG A 27 -4.35 -8.98 -8.73
C ARG A 27 -3.58 -9.70 -7.63
N ASP A 28 -2.98 -10.84 -7.93
CA ASP A 28 -2.10 -11.57 -6.99
C ASP A 28 -0.61 -11.28 -7.22
N ASP A 29 -0.25 -10.64 -8.33
CA ASP A 29 1.13 -10.33 -8.73
C ASP A 29 1.38 -8.82 -8.60
N VAL A 30 1.38 -8.33 -7.35
CA VAL A 30 1.72 -6.95 -7.00
C VAL A 30 2.87 -6.98 -6.01
N GLY A 31 4.01 -6.46 -6.43
CA GLY A 31 5.20 -6.29 -5.62
C GLY A 31 5.32 -4.88 -5.03
N PRO A 32 6.20 -4.69 -4.03
CA PRO A 32 6.46 -3.38 -3.45
C PRO A 32 7.18 -2.42 -4.42
N ASP A 33 7.85 -2.92 -5.46
CA ASP A 33 8.51 -2.08 -6.47
C ASP A 33 7.59 -1.61 -7.59
N ASP A 34 6.36 -2.14 -7.65
CA ASP A 34 5.43 -1.80 -8.71
C ASP A 34 4.86 -0.38 -8.58
N ASP A 35 4.46 0.15 -9.73
CA ASP A 35 3.78 1.43 -9.83
C ASP A 35 2.26 1.23 -9.88
N PHE A 36 1.55 1.89 -8.97
CA PHE A 36 0.09 1.77 -8.83
C PHE A 36 -0.68 2.08 -10.13
N PHE A 37 -0.26 3.10 -10.89
CA PHE A 37 -0.94 3.49 -12.14
C PHE A 37 -0.58 2.55 -13.28
N VAL A 38 0.66 2.04 -13.33
CA VAL A 38 1.07 1.01 -14.31
C VAL A 38 0.30 -0.29 -14.11
N LEU A 39 -0.03 -0.65 -12.86
CA LEU A 39 -0.87 -1.81 -12.54
C LEU A 39 -2.34 -1.66 -12.95
N GLY A 40 -2.75 -0.49 -13.47
CA GLY A 40 -4.14 -0.17 -13.82
C GLY A 40 -4.91 0.57 -12.72
N GLY A 41 -4.20 1.15 -11.76
CA GLY A 41 -4.76 2.03 -10.74
C GLY A 41 -5.44 3.27 -11.31
N SER A 42 -6.50 3.71 -10.64
CA SER A 42 -7.30 4.89 -10.99
C SER A 42 -7.58 5.70 -9.72
N SER A 43 -8.12 6.91 -9.85
CA SER A 43 -8.48 7.73 -8.68
C SER A 43 -9.48 7.03 -7.74
N ILE A 44 -10.38 6.20 -8.29
CA ILE A 44 -11.35 5.44 -7.50
C ILE A 44 -10.64 4.35 -6.70
N SER A 45 -9.81 3.53 -7.35
CA SER A 45 -9.06 2.50 -6.65
C SER A 45 -8.04 3.10 -5.67
N ALA A 46 -7.45 4.25 -5.99
CA ALA A 46 -6.55 4.98 -5.09
C ALA A 46 -7.27 5.41 -3.81
N ALA A 47 -8.49 5.95 -3.93
CA ALA A 47 -9.32 6.30 -2.77
C ALA A 47 -9.66 5.06 -1.93
N LEU A 48 -10.01 3.93 -2.57
CA LEU A 48 -10.28 2.67 -1.88
C LEU A 48 -9.04 2.11 -1.17
N VAL A 49 -7.86 2.20 -1.79
CA VAL A 49 -6.59 1.80 -1.17
C VAL A 49 -6.31 2.66 0.05
N SER A 50 -6.44 3.99 -0.06
CA SER A 50 -6.26 4.93 1.05
C SER A 50 -7.17 4.57 2.23
N THR A 51 -8.49 4.44 2.02
CA THR A 51 -9.42 4.06 3.10
C THR A 51 -9.12 2.69 3.72
N GLN A 52 -8.70 1.70 2.92
CA GLN A 52 -8.34 0.39 3.46
C GLN A 52 -7.02 0.40 4.24
N LEU A 53 -6.05 1.19 3.81
CA LEU A 53 -4.80 1.38 4.54
C LEU A 53 -5.04 2.12 5.86
N GLU A 54 -5.88 3.16 5.86
CA GLU A 54 -6.29 3.87 7.07
C GLU A 54 -6.92 2.93 8.09
N ALA A 55 -7.83 2.06 7.64
CA ALA A 55 -8.47 1.07 8.50
C ALA A 55 -7.48 0.03 9.08
N ARG A 56 -6.42 -0.31 8.34
CA ARG A 56 -5.41 -1.30 8.77
C ARG A 56 -4.29 -0.71 9.63
N LEU A 57 -3.84 0.51 9.31
CA LEU A 57 -2.70 1.16 9.94
C LEU A 57 -3.13 2.08 11.10
N GLY A 58 -4.41 2.48 11.15
CA GLY A 58 -4.94 3.40 12.15
C GLY A 58 -4.41 4.83 12.00
N HIS A 59 -3.91 5.19 10.81
CA HIS A 59 -3.36 6.51 10.50
C HIS A 59 -3.94 7.00 9.16
N GLU A 60 -4.20 8.30 9.04
CA GLU A 60 -4.63 8.93 7.80
C GLU A 60 -3.63 8.67 6.67
N VAL A 61 -4.12 8.27 5.50
CA VAL A 61 -3.30 7.96 4.32
C VAL A 61 -3.68 8.93 3.21
N PRO A 62 -2.98 10.06 3.06
CA PRO A 62 -3.38 11.09 2.11
C PRO A 62 -3.29 10.58 0.67
N LEU A 63 -4.41 10.66 -0.05
CA LEU A 63 -4.51 10.22 -1.45
C LEU A 63 -3.43 10.86 -2.34
N ARG A 64 -3.11 12.14 -2.10
CA ARG A 64 -2.07 12.88 -2.82
C ARG A 64 -0.70 12.19 -2.75
N LEU A 65 -0.38 11.53 -1.63
CA LEU A 65 0.90 10.85 -1.45
C LEU A 65 1.12 9.74 -2.47
N LEU A 66 0.05 9.00 -2.81
CA LEU A 66 0.08 7.95 -3.84
C LEU A 66 0.20 8.52 -5.25
N PHE A 67 -0.40 9.69 -5.50
CA PHE A 67 -0.24 10.39 -6.79
C PHE A 67 1.17 10.94 -7.00
N ASP A 68 1.78 11.52 -5.95
CA ASP A 68 3.15 12.02 -6.00
C ASP A 68 4.19 10.88 -6.03
N ASN A 69 3.87 9.73 -5.43
CA ASN A 69 4.78 8.59 -5.30
C ASN A 69 4.04 7.30 -5.69
N PRO A 70 3.89 7.02 -6.99
CA PRO A 70 3.10 5.88 -7.44
C PRO A 70 3.79 4.53 -7.22
N CYS A 71 5.11 4.51 -7.02
CA CYS A 71 5.85 3.32 -6.60
C CYS A 71 5.51 2.95 -5.14
N LEU A 72 5.04 1.73 -4.90
CA LEU A 72 4.52 1.31 -3.60
C LEU A 72 5.59 1.35 -2.49
N ARG A 73 6.86 1.05 -2.82
CA ARG A 73 8.00 1.12 -1.89
C ARG A 73 8.19 2.55 -1.40
N ILE A 74 8.34 3.51 -2.32
CA ILE A 74 8.57 4.92 -1.97
C ILE A 74 7.36 5.51 -1.24
N PHE A 75 6.15 5.16 -1.69
CA PHE A 75 4.91 5.53 -1.00
C PHE A 75 4.90 5.05 0.45
N SER A 76 5.24 3.78 0.67
CA SER A 76 5.25 3.18 2.00
C SER A 76 6.30 3.79 2.93
N GLU A 77 7.47 4.16 2.39
CA GLU A 77 8.53 4.84 3.14
C GLU A 77 8.06 6.22 3.60
N LYS A 78 7.48 7.01 2.70
CA LYS A 78 6.93 8.32 3.05
C LYS A 78 5.75 8.25 4.01
N LEU A 79 4.93 7.21 3.89
CA LEU A 79 3.84 6.97 4.83
C LEU A 79 4.40 6.64 6.23
N ALA A 80 5.42 5.79 6.31
CA ALA A 80 6.10 5.47 7.55
C ALA A 80 6.74 6.71 8.20
N GLU A 81 7.36 7.57 7.39
CA GLU A 81 7.88 8.87 7.86
C GLU A 81 6.76 9.73 8.45
N SER A 82 5.64 9.88 7.74
CA SER A 82 4.48 10.66 8.21
C SER A 82 3.92 10.16 9.55
N MET A 83 3.87 8.84 9.73
CA MET A 83 3.44 8.22 10.99
C MET A 83 4.42 8.49 12.14
N ASN A 84 5.72 8.58 11.85
CA ASN A 84 6.73 8.86 12.87
C ASN A 84 6.72 10.34 13.31
N VAL A 85 6.39 11.28 12.41
CA VAL A 85 6.27 12.71 12.77
C VAL A 85 5.04 12.99 13.62
N ALA A 86 3.93 12.25 13.42
CA ALA A 86 2.71 12.41 14.23
C ALA A 86 2.86 11.90 15.67
N ALA A 87 3.90 11.10 15.95
CA ALA A 87 4.20 10.55 17.26
C ALA A 87 5.21 11.40 18.09
N GLN A 88 5.71 12.52 17.54
CA GLN A 88 6.53 13.51 18.26
C GLN A 88 5.67 14.69 18.74
#